data_AF-A0A2M6GMQ7-F1
#
_entry.id   AF-A0A2M6GMQ7-F1
#
_cell.length_a   1.000
_cell.length_b   1.000
_cell.length_c   1.000
_cell.angle_alpha   90.00
_cell.angle_beta   90.00
_cell.angle_gamma   90.00
#
_symmetry.space_group_name_H-M   'P 1'
#
loop_
_entity.id
_entity.type
_entity.pdbx_description
1 polymer ?
#
loop_
_entity_poly.entity_id
_entity_poly.type
_entity_poly.pdbx_seq_one_letter_code
_entity_poly.pdbx_strand_id
1 'polypeptide(L)' 'MNLMKLIRLKIIGTLKIEKMMAGNFTVRNNIKNALNKITIPCRSVEHGEQIINKIKFSKPGEIICL' A
#
# COMPACT_ATOMS: atom_id res chain seq x y z
N MET A 1 -7.89 -17.67 5.27
CA MET A 1 -6.92 -16.78 4.58
C MET A 1 -7.56 -15.40 4.50
N ASN A 2 -7.24 -14.47 5.41
CA ASN A 2 -7.83 -13.13 5.38
C ASN A 2 -7.18 -12.34 4.24
N LEU A 3 -7.91 -12.14 3.14
CA LEU A 3 -7.51 -11.19 2.11
C LEU A 3 -7.62 -9.78 2.66
N MET A 4 -6.54 -9.02 2.53
CA MET A 4 -6.50 -7.64 2.98
C MET A 4 -7.17 -6.78 1.90
N LYS A 5 -8.18 -5.99 2.27
CA LYS A 5 -8.90 -5.12 1.34
C LYS A 5 -8.50 -3.67 1.56
N LEU A 6 -8.19 -2.97 0.48
CA LEU A 6 -7.89 -1.54 0.48
C LEU A 6 -8.86 -0.83 -0.46
N ILE A 7 -9.50 0.24 -0.01
CA ILE A 7 -10.22 1.13 -0.91
C ILE A 7 -9.22 2.11 -1.51
N ARG A 8 -9.20 2.22 -2.84
CA ARG A 8 -8.34 3.18 -3.54
C ARG A 8 -8.78 4.60 -3.23
N LEU A 9 -8.07 5.26 -2.32
CA LEU A 9 -8.33 6.65 -1.96
C LEU A 9 -8.10 7.58 -3.17
N LYS A 10 -8.77 8.73 -3.24
CA LYS A 10 -8.55 9.72 -4.31
C LYS A 10 -7.13 10.29 -4.29
N ILE A 11 -6.59 10.55 -3.09
CA ILE A 11 -5.25 11.10 -2.88
C ILE A 11 -4.44 10.08 -2.09
N ILE A 12 -3.33 9.61 -2.68
CA ILE A 12 -2.43 8.64 -2.04
C ILE A 12 -0.99 9.13 -1.94
N GLY A 13 -0.60 10.21 -2.63
CA GLY A 13 0.79 10.66 -2.68
C GLY A 13 1.73 9.61 -3.28
N THR A 14 3.02 9.72 -2.95
CA THR A 14 4.06 8.79 -3.43
C THR A 14 4.10 7.54 -2.55
N LEU A 15 3.90 6.37 -3.15
CA LEU A 15 4.09 5.08 -2.49
C LEU A 15 5.58 4.66 -2.54
N LYS A 16 6.07 4.12 -1.43
CA LYS A 16 7.42 3.59 -1.27
C LYS A 16 7.38 2.26 -0.51
N ILE A 17 8.34 1.39 -0.79
CA ILE A 17 8.60 0.18 -0.02
C ILE A 17 9.66 0.53 1.01
N GLU A 18 9.36 0.32 2.29
CA GLU A 18 10.27 0.55 3.40
C GLU A 18 10.57 -0.76 4.10
N LYS A 19 11.84 -0.96 4.48
CA LYS A 19 12.24 -2.06 5.38
C LYS A 19 12.12 -1.57 6.82
N MET A 20 11.33 -2.27 7.61
CA MET A 20 11.13 -1.99 9.03
C MET A 20 12.27 -2.59 9.86
N MET A 21 12.48 -2.06 11.07
CA MET A 21 13.53 -2.53 11.98
C MET A 21 13.45 -4.03 12.29
N ALA A 22 12.24 -4.60 12.28
CA ALA A 22 12.01 -6.04 12.47
C ALA A 22 12.34 -6.91 11.23
N GLY A 23 12.94 -6.34 10.18
CA GLY A 23 13.27 -7.05 8.94
C GLY A 23 12.12 -7.19 7.93
N ASN A 24 10.89 -6.82 8.33
CA ASN A 24 9.70 -6.87 7.49
C ASN A 24 9.68 -5.72 6.46
N PHE A 25 8.95 -5.90 5.35
CA PHE A 25 8.73 -4.85 4.36
C PHE A 25 7.33 -4.26 4.48
N THR A 26 7.18 -3.01 4.08
CA THR A 26 5.89 -2.31 4.14
C THR A 26 5.78 -1.30 3.01
N VAL A 27 4.65 -1.30 2.31
CA VAL A 27 4.29 -0.24 1.36
C VAL A 27 3.64 0.90 2.14
N ARG A 28 4.20 2.10 2.02
CA ARG A 28 3.69 3.30 2.68
C ARG A 28 3.62 4.47 1.73
N ASN A 29 2.74 5.42 2.02
CA ASN A 29 2.75 6.70 1.34
C ASN A 29 3.35 7.84 2.19
N ASN A 30 3.87 8.85 1.49
CA ASN A 30 4.33 10.09 2.12
C ASN A 30 3.16 11.06 2.39
N ILE A 31 2.17 10.62 3.17
CA ILE A 31 1.05 11.46 3.63
C ILE A 31 1.12 11.60 5.16
N LYS A 32 1.09 12.85 5.63
CA LYS A 32 1.05 13.17 7.08
C LYS A 32 -0.33 12.96 7.71
N ASN A 33 -1.40 13.26 6.97
CA ASN A 33 -2.77 13.10 7.47
C ASN A 33 -3.13 11.61 7.61
N ALA A 34 -3.51 11.18 8.82
CA ALA A 34 -3.81 9.79 9.13
C ALA A 34 -4.93 9.20 8.27
N LEU A 35 -5.94 10.00 7.90
CA LEU A 35 -7.12 9.55 7.15
C LEU A 35 -6.76 8.93 5.78
N ASN A 36 -5.72 9.47 5.12
CA ASN A 36 -5.28 9.02 3.81
C ASN A 36 -3.95 8.27 3.85
N LYS A 37 -3.50 7.89 5.05
CA LYS A 37 -2.23 7.19 5.22
C LYS A 37 -2.40 5.72 4.86
N ILE A 38 -1.55 5.25 3.97
CA ILE A 38 -1.47 3.85 3.57
C ILE A 38 -0.27 3.24 4.27
N THR A 39 -0.47 2.10 4.91
CA THR A 39 0.60 1.26 5.47
C THR A 39 0.17 -0.19 5.31
N ILE A 40 0.78 -0.88 4.35
CA ILE A 40 0.43 -2.25 3.98
C ILE A 40 1.67 -3.12 4.16
N PRO A 41 1.65 -4.11 5.05
CA PRO A 41 2.77 -5.03 5.19
C PRO A 41 2.95 -5.86 3.92
N CYS A 42 4.19 -6.07 3.50
CA CYS A 42 4.52 -6.95 2.38
C CYS A 42 5.67 -7.89 2.76
N ARG A 43 5.75 -9.01 2.02
CA ARG A 43 6.63 -10.14 2.35
C ARG A 43 8.01 -10.00 1.71
N SER A 44 8.10 -9.30 0.58
CA SER A 44 9.31 -9.02 -0.16
C SER A 44 9.18 -7.68 -0.88
N VAL A 45 10.27 -7.25 -1.51
CA VAL A 45 10.27 -6.07 -2.38
C VAL A 45 9.37 -6.30 -3.59
N GLU A 46 9.43 -7.47 -4.25
CA GLU A 46 8.57 -7.73 -5.42
C GLU A 46 7.09 -7.72 -5.03
N HIS A 47 6.74 -8.27 -3.87
CA HIS A 47 5.37 -8.21 -3.37
C HIS A 47 4.94 -6.75 -3.12
N GLY A 48 5.83 -5.93 -2.58
CA GLY A 48 5.60 -4.49 -2.43
C GLY A 48 5.35 -3.79 -3.77
N GLU A 49 6.12 -4.11 -4.81
CA GLU A 49 5.95 -3.54 -6.15
C GLU A 49 4.62 -3.95 -6.79
N GLN A 50 4.20 -5.21 -6.62
CA GLN A 50 2.89 -5.69 -7.06
C GLN A 50 1.74 -4.91 -6.39
N ILE A 51 1.84 -4.67 -5.08
CA ILE A 51 0.86 -3.85 -4.34
C ILE A 51 0.84 -2.42 -4.89
N ILE A 52 2.00 -1.81 -5.08
CA ILE A 52 2.12 -0.44 -5.63
C ILE A 52 1.48 -0.36 -7.03
N ASN A 53 1.77 -1.32 -7.90
CA ASN A 53 1.22 -1.36 -9.25
C ASN A 53 -0.31 -1.55 -9.22
N LYS A 54 -0.83 -2.49 -8.42
CA LYS A 54 -2.29 -2.63 -8.22
C LYS A 54 -2.92 -1.30 -7.81
N ILE A 55 -2.37 -0.61 -6.82
CA ILE A 55 -2.88 0.68 -6.36
C ILE A 55 -2.79 1.76 -7.46
N LYS A 56 -1.70 1.81 -8.23
CA LYS A 56 -1.51 2.79 -9.32
C LYS A 56 -2.53 2.60 -10.46
N PHE A 57 -2.84 1.36 -10.82
CA PHE A 57 -3.73 1.04 -11.93
C PHE A 57 -5.22 0.95 -11.54
N SER A 58 -5.55 0.78 -10.26
CA SER A 58 -6.94 0.82 -9.78
C SER A 58 -7.52 2.24 -9.79
N LYS A 59 -8.84 2.33 -10.01
CA LYS A 59 -9.57 3.60 -10.03
C LYS A 59 -9.86 4.10 -8.60
N PRO A 60 -9.92 5.42 -8.37
CA PRO A 60 -10.42 5.95 -7.10
C PRO A 60 -11.79 5.36 -6.72
N GLY A 61 -11.94 4.89 -5.48
CA GLY A 61 -13.13 4.24 -4.95
C GLY A 61 -13.20 2.72 -5.15
N GLU A 62 -12.28 2.14 -5.93
CA GLU A 62 -12.24 0.70 -6.18
C GLU A 62 -11.72 -0.08 -4.96
N ILE A 63 -12.28 -1.27 -4.73
CA ILE A 63 -11.81 -2.20 -3.69
C ILE A 63 -10.71 -3.07 -4.28
N ILE A 64 -9.50 -2.92 -3.73
CA ILE A 64 -8.32 -3.70 -4.11
C ILE A 64 -8.15 -4.86 -3.13
N CYS A 65 -8.07 -6.07 -3.67
CA CYS A 65 -7.70 -7.26 -2.90
C CYS A 65 -6.19 -7.53 -3.00
N LEU A 66 -5.54 -7.54 -1.83
CA LEU A 66 -4.10 -7.70 -1.66
C LEU A 66 -3.76 -9.07 -1.07
#